data_AF-A0AA97H256-F1
#
_entry.id   AF-A0AA97H256-F1
#
_cell.length_a   1.000
_cell.length_b   1.000
_cell.length_c   1.000
_cell.angle_alpha   90.00
_cell.angle_beta   90.00
_cell.angle_gamma   90.00
#
_symmetry.space_group_name_H-M   'P 1'
#
loop_
_entity.id
_entity.type
_entity.pdbx_description
1 polymer ?
#
loop_
_entity_poly.entity_id
_entity_poly.type
_entity_poly.pdbx_seq_one_letter_code
_entity_poly.pdbx_strand_id
1 'polypeptide(L)'
;MEKANKFWRWARNKLPDPANPGQETEERTLFLDGTIAEESWFDDDVTPALFRSELESSSGNITVWLNSPGGDCFAAAQIYNMLRDYKGKVTIKIDGLAASAASVIAMAGDEVLMSPVSMIMIHNPSTVAMGSTDEMQKAIEMLDEVKNSIINAYQTKTGLSRNKLSKLMDEETWMNAGKAVELHFADGVIERDSLYGKEPDEENTPNEDSTEKKSEEDAPDKKPKSMLFSRYRAAAAMNKKLCDYCREHSEKPPDNEKQAKVYNTGRSVEDLEKRLDLMKQFI
;
A
#
# COMPACT_ATOMS: atom_id res chain seq x y z
N MET A 1 -21.84 -14.00 23.14
CA MET A 1 -21.55 -12.60 22.74
C MET A 1 -20.41 -12.67 21.76
N GLU A 2 -20.70 -12.39 20.49
CA GLU A 2 -19.70 -12.33 19.44
C GLU A 2 -18.70 -11.22 19.79
N LYS A 3 -17.40 -11.53 19.83
CA LYS A 3 -16.37 -10.49 19.98
C LYS A 3 -16.52 -9.56 18.78
N ALA A 4 -16.88 -8.30 19.01
CA ALA A 4 -16.81 -7.28 17.97
C ALA A 4 -15.41 -7.35 17.33
N ASN A 5 -15.36 -7.55 16.01
CA ASN A 5 -14.12 -7.63 15.23
C ASN A 5 -13.52 -6.23 15.14
N LYS A 6 -12.91 -5.76 16.23
CA LYS A 6 -12.19 -4.49 16.23
C LYS A 6 -10.99 -4.59 15.29
N PHE A 7 -10.81 -3.57 14.45
CA PHE A 7 -9.61 -3.43 13.60
C PHE A 7 -8.31 -3.40 14.42
N TRP A 8 -8.38 -3.03 15.70
CA TRP A 8 -7.21 -2.95 16.57
C TRP A 8 -7.32 -3.85 17.81
N ARG A 9 -6.15 -4.29 18.30
CA ARG A 9 -6.02 -5.07 19.53
C ARG A 9 -4.73 -4.72 20.26
N TRP A 10 -4.81 -4.56 21.58
CA TRP A 10 -3.65 -4.33 22.43
C TRP A 10 -3.11 -5.62 23.06
N ALA A 11 -1.79 -5.71 23.18
CA ALA A 11 -1.07 -6.67 24.02
C ALA A 11 -0.02 -5.96 24.86
N ARG A 12 0.34 -6.55 26.00
CA ARG A 12 1.46 -6.09 26.83
C ARG A 12 2.52 -7.18 26.83
N ASN A 13 3.71 -6.84 26.36
CA ASN A 13 4.84 -7.75 26.32
C ASN A 13 5.91 -7.26 27.29
N LYS A 14 6.63 -8.19 27.91
CA LYS A 14 7.85 -7.87 28.65
C LYS A 14 9.03 -8.18 27.75
N LEU A 15 9.84 -7.18 27.45
CA LEU A 15 11.02 -7.32 26.62
C LEU A 15 12.26 -6.94 27.41
N PRO A 16 13.40 -7.62 27.19
CA PRO A 16 14.68 -7.20 27.79
C PRO A 16 14.99 -5.75 27.43
N ASP A 17 15.36 -4.94 28.41
CA ASP A 17 15.77 -3.55 28.20
C ASP A 17 17.07 -3.53 27.36
N PRO A 18 17.05 -3.00 26.12
CA PRO A 18 18.24 -2.92 25.29
C PRO A 18 19.32 -2.00 25.87
N ALA A 19 18.96 -1.08 26.78
CA ALA A 19 19.91 -0.21 27.49
C ALA A 19 20.39 -0.81 28.82
N ASN A 20 19.65 -1.76 29.41
CA ASN A 20 19.97 -2.36 30.72
C ASN A 20 19.80 -3.90 30.68
N PRO A 21 20.83 -4.65 30.26
CA PRO A 21 20.78 -6.11 30.21
C PRO A 21 20.42 -6.71 31.57
N GLY A 22 19.29 -7.42 31.65
CA GLY A 22 18.78 -8.05 32.88
C GLY A 22 17.57 -7.36 33.52
N GLN A 23 17.11 -6.23 32.99
CA GLN A 23 15.80 -5.65 33.32
C GLN A 23 14.79 -5.91 32.20
N GLU A 24 13.53 -6.12 32.57
CA GLU A 24 12.41 -6.21 31.63
C GLU A 24 11.73 -4.84 31.53
N THR A 25 11.60 -4.33 30.31
CA THR A 25 10.71 -3.23 29.97
C THR A 25 9.34 -3.77 29.56
N GLU A 26 8.27 -3.17 30.08
CA GLU A 26 6.92 -3.41 29.53
C GLU A 26 6.75 -2.60 28.26
N GLU A 27 6.72 -3.27 27.10
CA GLU A 27 6.37 -2.65 25.84
C GLU A 27 4.92 -2.95 25.47
N ARG A 28 4.16 -1.91 25.16
CA ARG A 28 2.80 -2.05 24.64
C ARG A 28 2.83 -2.28 23.14
N THR A 29 2.16 -3.34 22.73
CA THR A 29 2.03 -3.71 21.33
C THR A 29 0.60 -3.47 20.88
N LEU A 30 0.44 -2.69 19.81
CA LEU A 30 -0.81 -2.50 19.09
C LEU A 30 -0.79 -3.38 17.83
N PHE A 31 -1.82 -4.16 17.62
CA PHE A 31 -2.04 -4.91 16.38
C PHE A 31 -3.14 -4.22 15.59
N LEU A 32 -2.89 -3.95 14.31
CA LEU A 32 -3.82 -3.38 13.34
C LEU A 32 -3.98 -4.40 12.19
N ASP A 33 -5.02 -5.22 12.28
CA ASP A 33 -5.22 -6.38 11.42
C ASP A 33 -6.56 -6.32 10.69
N GLY A 34 -6.55 -6.57 9.38
CA GLY A 34 -7.77 -6.62 8.55
C GLY A 34 -8.18 -5.27 7.95
N THR A 35 -9.43 -5.17 7.51
CA THR A 35 -9.94 -3.97 6.83
C THR A 35 -10.10 -2.82 7.80
N ILE A 36 -9.61 -1.64 7.42
CA ILE A 36 -9.79 -0.41 8.20
C ILE A 36 -11.25 0.00 8.10
N ALA A 37 -11.95 -0.06 9.23
CA ALA A 37 -13.31 0.45 9.40
C ALA A 37 -14.26 -0.06 8.29
N GLU A 38 -14.72 -1.32 8.42
CA GLU A 38 -15.73 -1.89 7.51
C GLU A 38 -16.98 -1.02 7.42
N GLU A 39 -17.35 -0.37 8.53
CA GLU A 39 -18.25 0.78 8.58
C GLU A 39 -17.42 2.05 8.76
N SER A 40 -17.63 3.04 7.88
CA SER A 40 -16.85 4.28 7.87
C SER A 40 -17.00 5.06 9.18
N TRP A 41 -15.88 5.65 9.65
CA TRP A 41 -15.87 6.49 10.85
C TRP A 41 -16.36 7.92 10.62
N PHE A 42 -16.77 8.27 9.39
CA PHE A 42 -17.11 9.64 9.03
C PHE A 42 -18.20 10.26 9.93
N ASP A 43 -19.19 9.45 10.32
CA ASP A 43 -20.28 9.85 11.23
C ASP A 43 -20.25 9.06 12.57
N ASP A 44 -19.12 8.44 12.91
CA ASP A 44 -18.95 7.66 14.15
C ASP A 44 -17.97 8.34 15.10
N ASP A 45 -18.50 9.02 16.12
CA ASP A 45 -17.69 9.66 17.16
C ASP A 45 -17.20 8.68 18.24
N VAL A 46 -17.83 7.50 18.38
CA VAL A 46 -17.61 6.58 19.50
C VAL A 46 -16.37 5.74 19.27
N THR A 47 -16.22 5.16 18.08
CA THR A 47 -15.09 4.27 17.76
C THR A 47 -13.74 5.00 17.76
N PRO A 48 -13.60 6.21 17.17
CA PRO A 48 -12.36 6.98 17.26
C PRO A 48 -12.02 7.41 18.69
N ALA A 49 -13.01 7.81 19.48
CA ALA A 49 -12.80 8.18 20.88
C ALA A 49 -12.34 6.97 21.70
N LEU A 50 -12.91 5.79 21.46
CA LEU A 50 -12.49 4.55 22.08
C LEU A 50 -11.03 4.22 21.72
N PHE A 51 -10.66 4.27 20.43
CA PHE A 51 -9.28 4.05 20.00
C PHE A 51 -8.32 5.01 20.72
N ARG A 52 -8.64 6.31 20.75
CA ARG A 52 -7.83 7.33 21.42
C ARG A 52 -7.66 7.02 22.91
N SER A 53 -8.76 6.72 23.61
CA SER A 53 -8.71 6.39 25.04
C SER A 53 -7.84 5.17 25.34
N GLU A 54 -7.90 4.14 24.49
CA GLU A 54 -7.09 2.93 24.66
C GLU A 54 -5.60 3.24 24.35
N LEU A 55 -5.32 4.06 23.33
CA LEU A 55 -3.96 4.52 23.00
C LEU A 55 -3.35 5.29 24.19
N GLU A 56 -4.08 6.25 24.74
CA GLU A 56 -3.66 7.14 25.83
C GLU A 56 -3.74 6.49 27.22
N SER A 57 -4.25 5.25 27.33
CA SER A 57 -4.37 4.54 28.62
C SER A 57 -3.03 4.24 29.32
N SER A 58 -1.90 4.43 28.63
CA SER A 58 -0.58 4.43 29.25
C SER A 58 0.41 5.31 28.49
N SER A 59 1.49 5.68 29.18
CA SER A 59 2.69 6.28 28.59
C SER A 59 3.70 5.20 28.14
N GLY A 60 4.77 5.64 27.49
CA GLY A 60 5.88 4.80 27.01
C GLY A 60 5.94 4.71 25.50
N ASN A 61 6.96 4.04 24.98
CA ASN A 61 7.04 3.74 23.55
C ASN A 61 6.07 2.61 23.21
N ILE A 62 5.62 2.57 21.95
CA ILE A 62 4.75 1.50 21.45
C ILE A 62 5.30 0.90 20.16
N THR A 63 5.07 -0.39 20.00
CA THR A 63 5.25 -1.09 18.72
C THR A 63 3.88 -1.38 18.12
N VAL A 64 3.68 -1.02 16.86
CA VAL A 64 2.46 -1.26 16.10
C VAL A 64 2.74 -2.31 15.02
N TRP A 65 2.15 -3.50 15.14
CA TRP A 65 2.14 -4.48 14.06
C TRP A 65 0.99 -4.20 13.12
N LEU A 66 1.30 -3.98 11.85
CA LEU A 66 0.34 -3.62 10.81
C LEU A 66 0.27 -4.71 9.75
N ASN A 67 -0.94 -5.23 9.54
CA ASN A 67 -1.25 -6.18 8.48
C ASN A 67 -2.66 -5.92 7.93
N SER A 68 -2.77 -5.02 6.95
CA SER A 68 -4.04 -4.54 6.45
C SER A 68 -4.04 -4.27 4.94
N PRO A 69 -5.11 -4.67 4.22
CA PRO A 69 -5.33 -4.30 2.83
C PRO A 69 -5.77 -2.83 2.65
N GLY A 70 -5.99 -2.09 3.74
CA GLY A 70 -6.55 -0.74 3.73
C GLY A 70 -8.04 -0.72 4.08
N GLY A 71 -8.74 0.32 3.66
CA GLY A 71 -10.15 0.57 3.98
C GLY A 71 -10.47 2.05 3.95
N ASP A 72 -11.26 2.51 4.91
CA ASP A 72 -11.70 3.90 5.00
C ASP A 72 -10.54 4.90 5.19
N CYS A 73 -10.49 5.92 4.33
CA CYS A 73 -9.41 6.92 4.33
C CYS A 73 -9.51 7.91 5.50
N PHE A 74 -10.72 8.20 6.00
CA PHE A 74 -10.92 9.14 7.11
C PHE A 74 -10.53 8.50 8.44
N ALA A 75 -10.93 7.25 8.68
CA ALA A 75 -10.51 6.44 9.82
C ALA A 75 -8.99 6.30 9.85
N ALA A 76 -8.37 5.99 8.69
CA ALA A 76 -6.92 5.92 8.58
C ALA A 76 -6.23 7.26 8.88
N ALA A 77 -6.79 8.38 8.40
CA ALA A 77 -6.26 9.71 8.71
C ALA A 77 -6.38 10.05 10.21
N GLN A 78 -7.46 9.66 10.87
CA GLN A 78 -7.62 9.84 12.31
C GLN A 78 -6.61 9.00 13.10
N ILE A 79 -6.44 7.72 12.76
CA ILE A 79 -5.42 6.86 13.39
C ILE A 79 -4.03 7.45 13.16
N TYR A 80 -3.72 7.88 11.94
CA TYR A 80 -2.46 8.55 11.62
C TYR A 80 -2.21 9.74 12.54
N ASN A 81 -3.18 10.65 12.68
CA ASN A 81 -3.05 11.83 13.54
C ASN A 81 -2.85 11.44 15.01
N MET A 82 -3.64 10.49 15.52
CA MET A 82 -3.51 10.03 16.91
C MET A 82 -2.14 9.41 17.19
N LEU A 83 -1.58 8.64 16.26
CA LEU A 83 -0.23 8.08 16.37
C LEU A 83 0.85 9.17 16.27
N ARG A 84 0.70 10.15 15.37
CA ARG A 84 1.63 11.29 15.26
C ARG A 84 1.64 12.19 16.51
N ASP A 85 0.49 12.33 17.17
CA ASP A 85 0.35 13.14 18.39
C ASP A 85 0.81 12.41 19.66
N TYR A 86 1.00 11.08 19.57
CA TYR A 86 1.42 10.25 20.69
C TYR A 86 2.78 10.70 21.23
N LYS A 87 2.92 10.73 22.56
CA LYS A 87 4.11 11.30 23.22
C LYS A 87 5.32 10.37 23.24
N GLY A 88 5.09 9.06 23.20
CA GLY A 88 6.15 8.07 23.11
C GLY A 88 6.55 7.80 21.66
N LYS A 89 7.70 7.14 21.48
CA LYS A 89 8.12 6.69 20.15
C LYS A 89 7.14 5.64 19.63
N VAL A 90 6.70 5.79 18.38
CA VAL A 90 5.86 4.85 17.65
C VAL A 90 6.71 4.10 16.63
N THR A 91 6.89 2.79 16.85
CA THR A 91 7.58 1.89 15.90
C THR A 91 6.53 1.07 15.14
N ILE A 92 6.34 1.32 13.85
CA ILE A 92 5.48 0.50 12.99
C ILE A 92 6.29 -0.69 12.44
N LYS A 93 5.73 -1.90 12.53
CA LYS A 93 6.25 -3.12 11.92
C LYS A 93 5.22 -3.66 10.93
N ILE A 94 5.54 -3.63 9.64
CA ILE A 94 4.68 -4.19 8.58
C ILE A 94 4.99 -5.69 8.47
N ASP A 95 4.07 -6.52 8.95
CA ASP A 95 4.22 -7.98 9.03
C ASP A 95 4.06 -8.66 7.67
N GLY A 96 2.91 -8.42 7.04
CA GLY A 96 2.55 -8.98 5.74
C GLY A 96 2.21 -7.90 4.71
N LEU A 97 1.26 -7.03 5.03
CA LEU A 97 0.73 -6.05 4.09
C LEU A 97 0.41 -4.70 4.74
N ALA A 98 0.79 -3.62 4.08
CA ALA A 98 0.23 -2.29 4.31
C ALA A 98 -0.20 -1.70 2.96
N ALA A 99 -1.44 -1.95 2.54
CA ALA A 99 -1.96 -1.47 1.26
C ALA A 99 -2.96 -0.33 1.43
N SER A 100 -3.04 0.56 0.43
CA SER A 100 -4.05 1.63 0.39
C SER A 100 -3.99 2.48 1.67
N ALA A 101 -5.12 2.76 2.32
CA ALA A 101 -5.19 3.56 3.55
C ALA A 101 -4.30 3.05 4.71
N ALA A 102 -3.97 1.76 4.76
CA ALA A 102 -3.04 1.21 5.76
C ALA A 102 -1.61 1.72 5.57
N SER A 103 -1.18 1.93 4.31
CA SER A 103 0.12 2.54 4.02
C SER A 103 0.21 3.97 4.55
N VAL A 104 -0.91 4.69 4.68
CA VAL A 104 -0.97 6.03 5.29
C VAL A 104 -0.73 5.92 6.79
N ILE A 105 -1.41 5.00 7.48
CA ILE A 105 -1.17 4.72 8.91
C ILE A 105 0.29 4.37 9.16
N ALA A 106 0.91 3.57 8.28
CA ALA A 106 2.32 3.21 8.41
C ALA A 106 3.24 4.43 8.43
N MET A 107 2.93 5.49 7.68
CA MET A 107 3.72 6.73 7.68
C MET A 107 3.62 7.51 8.98
N ALA A 108 2.73 7.14 9.91
CA ALA A 108 2.66 7.77 11.23
C ALA A 108 3.87 7.42 12.10
N GLY A 109 4.52 6.29 11.87
CA GLY A 109 5.65 5.81 12.67
C GLY A 109 6.83 6.76 12.68
N ASP A 110 7.41 6.96 13.85
CA ASP A 110 8.75 7.53 13.98
C ASP A 110 9.78 6.62 13.32
N GLU A 111 9.57 5.31 13.46
CA GLU A 111 10.31 4.24 12.79
C GLU A 111 9.35 3.26 12.11
N VAL A 112 9.64 2.85 10.89
CA VAL A 112 8.85 1.93 10.07
C VAL A 112 9.76 0.81 9.59
N LEU A 113 9.52 -0.39 10.09
CA LEU A 113 10.27 -1.59 9.73
C LEU A 113 9.38 -2.54 8.94
N MET A 114 9.95 -3.20 7.94
CA MET A 114 9.22 -4.17 7.11
C MET A 114 9.78 -5.57 7.28
N SER A 115 8.92 -6.56 7.49
CA SER A 115 9.29 -7.97 7.31
C SER A 115 9.90 -8.18 5.90
N PRO A 116 10.92 -9.04 5.75
CA PRO A 116 11.57 -9.28 4.45
C PRO A 116 10.60 -9.81 3.38
N VAL A 117 9.46 -10.36 3.78
CA VAL A 117 8.41 -10.89 2.89
C VAL A 117 7.18 -10.00 2.80
N SER A 118 7.17 -8.82 3.44
CA SER A 118 6.03 -7.92 3.39
C SER A 118 6.04 -6.98 2.19
N MET A 119 4.86 -6.41 1.94
CA MET A 119 4.65 -5.43 0.89
C MET A 119 3.93 -4.19 1.42
N ILE A 120 4.24 -3.05 0.80
CA ILE A 120 3.47 -1.81 0.93
C ILE A 120 2.93 -1.43 -0.46
N MET A 121 1.68 -0.97 -0.51
CA MET A 121 1.03 -0.53 -1.75
C MET A 121 0.40 0.85 -1.58
N ILE A 122 0.64 1.73 -2.55
CA ILE A 122 0.02 3.06 -2.62
C ILE A 122 -0.72 3.25 -3.94
N HIS A 123 -1.88 3.89 -3.88
CA HIS A 123 -2.74 4.16 -5.03
C HIS A 123 -3.65 5.36 -4.77
N ASN A 124 -4.34 5.84 -5.80
CA ASN A 124 -5.30 6.95 -5.65
C ASN A 124 -6.52 6.53 -4.80
N PRO A 125 -7.13 7.47 -4.04
CA PRO A 125 -8.40 7.19 -3.38
C PRO A 125 -9.48 6.87 -4.41
N SER A 126 -10.45 6.05 -4.00
CA SER A 126 -11.55 5.63 -4.86
C SER A 126 -12.87 5.67 -4.09
N THR A 127 -13.95 6.05 -4.77
CA THR A 127 -15.31 5.99 -4.25
C THR A 127 -16.29 5.56 -5.34
N VAL A 128 -17.51 5.21 -4.95
CA VAL A 128 -18.65 4.99 -5.85
C VAL A 128 -19.63 6.14 -5.62
N ALA A 129 -19.94 6.89 -6.67
CA ALA A 129 -20.87 8.02 -6.62
C ALA A 129 -21.88 7.95 -7.76
N MET A 130 -23.09 8.46 -7.54
CA MET A 130 -24.16 8.54 -8.54
C MET A 130 -24.95 9.83 -8.34
N GLY A 131 -25.26 10.54 -9.42
CA GLY A 131 -25.99 11.79 -9.36
C GLY A 131 -25.95 12.56 -10.68
N SER A 132 -26.38 13.81 -10.63
CA SER A 132 -26.25 14.79 -11.71
C SER A 132 -24.78 15.12 -12.02
N THR A 133 -24.53 15.80 -13.14
CA THR A 133 -23.19 16.25 -13.54
C THR A 133 -22.50 17.07 -12.44
N ASP A 134 -23.22 17.99 -11.80
CA ASP A 134 -22.66 18.85 -10.75
C ASP A 134 -22.28 18.04 -9.50
N GLU A 135 -23.03 17.00 -9.17
CA GLU A 135 -22.70 16.09 -8.06
C GLU A 135 -21.49 15.21 -8.39
N MET A 136 -21.34 14.76 -9.63
CA MET A 136 -20.16 14.01 -10.08
C MET A 136 -18.91 14.88 -10.10
N GLN A 137 -19.03 16.16 -10.47
CA GLN A 137 -17.92 17.10 -10.39
C GLN A 137 -17.45 17.29 -8.95
N LYS A 138 -18.38 17.43 -7.99
CA LYS A 138 -18.05 17.51 -6.56
C LYS A 138 -17.39 16.23 -6.02
N ALA A 139 -17.80 15.06 -6.50
CA ALA A 139 -17.17 13.80 -6.13
C ALA A 139 -15.72 13.70 -6.62
N ILE A 140 -15.42 14.20 -7.83
CA ILE A 140 -14.06 14.29 -8.36
C ILE A 140 -13.21 15.23 -7.49
N GLU A 141 -13.72 16.43 -7.19
CA GLU A 141 -13.03 17.41 -6.34
C GLU A 141 -12.73 16.83 -4.94
N MET A 142 -13.68 16.11 -4.35
CA MET A 142 -13.47 15.40 -3.08
C MET A 142 -12.31 14.39 -3.17
N LEU A 143 -12.28 13.55 -4.21
CA LEU A 143 -11.22 12.55 -4.38
C LEU A 143 -9.84 13.22 -4.56
N ASP A 144 -9.78 14.34 -5.27
CA ASP A 144 -8.54 15.11 -5.44
C ASP A 144 -8.05 15.68 -4.11
N GLU A 145 -8.94 16.19 -3.26
CA GLU A 145 -8.58 16.67 -1.92
C GLU A 145 -8.11 15.53 -1.00
N VAL A 146 -8.79 14.37 -1.03
CA VAL A 146 -8.37 13.18 -0.28
C VAL A 146 -6.98 12.73 -0.76
N LYS A 147 -6.73 12.71 -2.08
CA LYS A 147 -5.42 12.39 -2.65
C LYS A 147 -4.35 13.36 -2.14
N ASN A 148 -4.66 14.67 -2.13
CA ASN A 148 -3.74 15.69 -1.64
C ASN A 148 -3.38 15.50 -0.17
N SER A 149 -4.37 15.14 0.66
CA SER A 149 -4.18 14.81 2.07
C SER A 149 -3.27 13.60 2.26
N ILE A 150 -3.52 12.51 1.52
CA ILE A 150 -2.70 11.28 1.56
C ILE A 150 -1.25 11.58 1.16
N ILE A 151 -1.02 12.39 0.12
CA ILE A 151 0.33 12.78 -0.30
C ILE A 151 1.09 13.50 0.81
N ASN A 152 0.42 14.25 1.69
CA ASN A 152 1.11 14.94 2.81
C ASN A 152 1.79 13.94 3.75
N ALA A 153 1.12 12.82 4.07
CA ALA A 153 1.69 11.77 4.92
C ALA A 153 2.93 11.13 4.26
N TYR A 154 2.82 10.74 2.99
CA TYR A 154 3.95 10.17 2.25
C TYR A 154 5.10 11.17 2.08
N GLN A 155 4.81 12.43 1.79
CA GLN A 155 5.82 13.46 1.61
C GLN A 155 6.58 13.71 2.92
N THR A 156 5.87 13.74 4.04
CA THR A 156 6.46 13.92 5.37
C THR A 156 7.42 12.78 5.72
N LYS A 157 7.04 11.53 5.42
CA LYS A 157 7.88 10.36 5.72
C LYS A 157 9.05 10.19 4.74
N THR A 158 8.78 10.31 3.44
CA THR A 158 9.74 9.93 2.38
C THR A 158 10.65 11.07 1.92
N GLY A 159 10.24 12.33 2.11
CA GLY A 159 10.89 13.50 1.52
C GLY A 159 10.77 13.62 -0.01
N LEU A 160 10.06 12.70 -0.68
CA LEU A 160 9.88 12.73 -2.13
C LEU A 160 8.98 13.90 -2.55
N SER A 161 9.24 14.45 -3.74
CA SER A 161 8.39 15.50 -4.31
C SER A 161 6.95 15.02 -4.51
N ARG A 162 5.98 15.93 -4.32
CA ARG A 162 4.55 15.65 -4.57
C ARG A 162 4.29 15.05 -5.96
N ASN A 163 4.97 15.56 -6.99
CA ASN A 163 4.82 15.04 -8.36
C ASN A 163 5.26 13.58 -8.48
N LYS A 164 6.36 13.21 -7.81
CA LYS A 164 6.84 11.83 -7.78
C LYS A 164 5.85 10.93 -7.05
N LEU A 165 5.35 11.35 -5.90
CA LEU A 165 4.36 10.61 -5.11
C LEU A 165 3.04 10.43 -5.85
N SER A 166 2.51 11.51 -6.45
CA SER A 166 1.31 11.47 -7.28
C SER A 166 1.45 10.45 -8.40
N LYS A 167 2.58 10.44 -9.12
CA LYS A 167 2.84 9.46 -10.18
C LYS A 167 2.89 8.02 -9.67
N LEU A 168 3.47 7.78 -8.48
CA LEU A 168 3.47 6.43 -7.89
C LEU A 168 2.05 5.98 -7.53
N MET A 169 1.21 6.88 -7.03
CA MET A 169 -0.20 6.59 -6.73
C MET A 169 -1.01 6.34 -8.01
N ASP A 170 -0.80 7.14 -9.06
CA ASP A 170 -1.43 6.95 -10.38
C ASP A 170 -1.13 5.58 -10.99
N GLU A 171 0.06 5.04 -10.70
CA GLU A 171 0.51 3.76 -11.22
C GLU A 171 0.04 2.55 -10.40
N GLU A 172 -0.64 2.76 -9.27
CA GLU A 172 -0.93 1.71 -8.27
C GLU A 172 0.34 0.92 -7.94
N THR A 173 1.19 1.52 -7.11
CA THR A 173 2.56 1.05 -6.91
C THR A 173 2.67 0.09 -5.73
N TRP A 174 3.22 -1.09 -6.00
CA TRP A 174 3.59 -2.10 -5.01
C TRP A 174 5.10 -2.11 -4.80
N MET A 175 5.52 -2.12 -3.54
CA MET A 175 6.92 -2.10 -3.12
C MET A 175 7.18 -3.24 -2.13
N ASN A 176 8.22 -4.04 -2.39
CA ASN A 176 8.77 -4.94 -1.37
C ASN A 176 9.59 -4.16 -0.33
N ALA A 177 9.94 -4.81 0.78
CA ALA A 177 10.70 -4.20 1.87
C ALA A 177 11.96 -3.44 1.40
N GLY A 178 12.76 -4.03 0.52
CA GLY A 178 13.96 -3.38 -0.01
C GLY A 178 13.66 -2.11 -0.82
N LYS A 179 12.64 -2.14 -1.69
CA LYS A 179 12.25 -0.95 -2.47
C LYS A 179 11.60 0.12 -1.60
N ALA A 180 10.84 -0.28 -0.58
CA ALA A 180 10.25 0.66 0.38
C ALA A 180 11.33 1.40 1.17
N VAL A 181 12.40 0.72 1.59
CA VAL A 181 13.57 1.36 2.21
C VAL A 181 14.27 2.31 1.24
N GLU A 182 14.51 1.88 -0.01
CA GLU A 182 15.13 2.72 -1.04
C GLU A 182 14.34 4.02 -1.32
N LEU A 183 13.02 3.96 -1.25
CA LEU A 183 12.12 5.11 -1.46
C LEU A 183 11.69 5.80 -0.15
N HIS A 184 12.29 5.43 0.99
CA HIS A 184 12.01 5.98 2.32
C HIS A 184 10.56 5.83 2.81
N PHE A 185 9.82 4.85 2.29
CA PHE A 185 8.55 4.41 2.88
C PHE A 185 8.77 3.52 4.11
N ALA A 186 9.98 2.97 4.26
CA ALA A 186 10.43 2.24 5.43
C ALA A 186 11.85 2.69 5.80
N ASP A 187 12.22 2.55 7.07
CA ASP A 187 13.55 2.87 7.59
C ASP A 187 14.46 1.63 7.60
N GLY A 188 13.88 0.43 7.64
CA GLY A 188 14.65 -0.81 7.65
C GLY A 188 13.84 -2.07 7.37
N VAL A 189 14.56 -3.18 7.24
CA VAL A 189 14.00 -4.52 7.16
C VAL A 189 14.18 -5.19 8.53
N ILE A 190 13.16 -5.89 9.01
CA ILE A 190 13.23 -6.60 10.29
C ILE A 190 14.23 -7.76 10.18
N GLU A 191 15.27 -7.75 11.01
CA GLU A 191 16.29 -8.79 11.05
C GLU A 191 15.86 -9.98 11.94
N ARG A 192 16.28 -11.20 11.59
CA ARG A 192 15.91 -12.45 12.29
C ARG A 192 16.22 -12.43 13.79
N ASP A 193 17.37 -11.88 14.19
CA ASP A 193 17.79 -11.85 15.60
C ASP A 193 16.86 -10.99 16.47
N SER A 194 16.17 -10.02 15.88
CA SER A 194 15.19 -9.15 16.55
C SER A 194 13.79 -9.76 16.72
N LEU A 195 13.52 -10.90 16.08
CA LEU A 195 12.22 -11.57 16.10
C LEU A 195 12.12 -12.72 17.11
N TYR A 196 13.25 -13.40 17.39
CA TYR A 196 13.24 -14.63 18.20
C TYR A 196 14.32 -14.70 19.30
N GLY A 197 15.21 -13.71 19.41
CA GLY A 197 16.35 -13.76 20.34
C GLY A 197 17.39 -14.80 19.90
N LYS A 198 18.67 -14.53 20.14
CA LYS A 198 19.67 -15.60 20.08
C LYS A 198 19.45 -16.51 21.28
N GLU A 199 19.17 -17.79 21.05
CA GLU A 199 19.52 -18.78 22.06
C GLU A 199 21.03 -18.67 22.31
N PRO A 200 21.50 -18.70 23.56
CA PRO A 200 22.92 -18.67 23.83
C PRO A 200 23.55 -19.90 23.16
N ASP A 201 24.47 -19.68 22.23
CA ASP A 201 25.27 -20.75 21.64
C ASP A 201 25.91 -21.54 22.80
N GLU A 202 25.46 -22.79 23.00
CA GLU A 202 26.12 -23.70 23.91
C GLU A 202 27.56 -23.90 23.46
N GLU A 203 28.47 -23.80 24.43
CA GLU A 203 29.92 -23.91 24.35
C GLU A 203 30.43 -24.78 23.19
N ASN A 204 31.06 -24.13 22.21
CA ASN A 204 31.91 -24.78 21.24
C ASN A 204 33.13 -25.34 21.97
N THR A 205 33.08 -26.62 22.33
CA THR A 205 34.26 -27.38 22.76
C THR A 205 35.19 -27.55 21.56
N PRO A 206 36.50 -27.24 21.68
CA PRO A 206 37.41 -27.36 20.55
C PRO A 206 37.75 -28.85 20.36
N ASN A 207 37.17 -29.48 19.34
CA ASN A 207 37.76 -30.70 18.81
C ASN A 207 38.75 -30.33 17.71
N GLU A 208 40.03 -30.52 18.04
CA GLU A 208 41.13 -30.58 17.09
C GLU A 208 40.86 -31.67 16.02
N ASP A 209 41.44 -31.42 14.85
CA ASP A 209 41.64 -32.34 13.73
C ASP A 209 40.59 -32.35 12.60
N SER A 210 40.79 -31.46 11.64
CA SER A 210 41.29 -31.90 10.33
C SER A 210 41.62 -30.70 9.45
N THR A 211 42.80 -30.77 8.87
CA THR A 211 43.39 -29.82 7.96
C THR A 211 42.68 -29.89 6.61
N GLU A 212 42.09 -28.79 6.14
CA GLU A 212 41.96 -28.54 4.70
C GLU A 212 41.92 -27.03 4.42
N LYS A 213 43.03 -26.51 3.88
CA LYS A 213 43.10 -25.22 3.18
C LYS A 213 42.23 -25.31 1.93
N LYS A 214 41.33 -24.35 1.71
CA LYS A 214 40.95 -23.89 0.35
C LYS A 214 40.41 -22.45 0.37
N SER A 215 41.26 -21.58 -0.18
CA SER A 215 40.99 -20.40 -1.01
C SER A 215 39.77 -19.51 -0.71
N GLU A 216 40.08 -18.29 -0.29
CA GLU A 216 39.33 -17.06 -0.59
C GLU A 216 39.07 -16.94 -2.10
N GLU A 217 37.81 -17.02 -2.54
CA GLU A 217 37.34 -16.46 -3.82
C GLU A 217 35.89 -15.97 -3.69
N ASP A 218 35.73 -14.66 -3.85
CA ASP A 218 34.55 -13.86 -4.18
C ASP A 218 33.16 -14.52 -4.19
N ALA A 219 32.37 -14.27 -3.15
CA ALA A 219 30.91 -14.42 -3.19
C ALA A 219 30.26 -13.03 -3.34
N PRO A 220 29.37 -12.80 -4.34
CA PRO A 220 28.76 -11.49 -4.51
C PRO A 220 27.70 -11.29 -3.43
N ASP A 221 27.86 -10.24 -2.64
CA ASP A 221 26.85 -9.67 -1.75
C ASP A 221 25.61 -9.25 -2.56
N LYS A 222 24.76 -10.22 -2.91
CA LYS A 222 23.50 -9.96 -3.61
C LYS A 222 22.47 -9.56 -2.58
N LYS A 223 22.48 -8.27 -2.21
CA LYS A 223 21.31 -7.62 -1.62
C LYS A 223 20.05 -8.06 -2.38
N PRO A 224 18.96 -8.43 -1.70
CA PRO A 224 17.75 -8.86 -2.37
C PRO A 224 17.32 -7.79 -3.38
N LYS A 225 17.06 -8.21 -4.62
CA LYS A 225 16.68 -7.27 -5.70
C LYS A 225 15.42 -6.50 -5.28
N SER A 226 15.54 -5.19 -5.14
CA SER A 226 14.40 -4.28 -4.93
C SER A 226 13.36 -4.51 -6.04
N MET A 227 12.11 -4.76 -5.70
CA MET A 227 11.03 -4.97 -6.67
C MET A 227 10.00 -3.85 -6.56
N LEU A 228 9.69 -3.26 -7.71
CA LEU A 228 8.64 -2.28 -7.92
C LEU A 228 7.68 -2.85 -8.96
N PHE A 229 6.43 -3.05 -8.59
CA PHE A 229 5.40 -3.52 -9.52
C PHE A 229 4.27 -2.50 -9.60
N SER A 230 3.70 -2.34 -10.80
CA SER A 230 2.54 -1.50 -11.07
C SER A 230 1.60 -2.30 -11.94
N ARG A 231 0.33 -2.41 -11.53
CA ARG A 231 -0.69 -3.09 -12.33
C ARG A 231 -0.90 -2.38 -13.66
N TYR A 232 -0.92 -1.05 -13.65
CA TYR A 232 -1.04 -0.24 -14.86
C TYR A 232 0.10 -0.52 -15.85
N ARG A 233 1.36 -0.47 -15.39
CA ARG A 233 2.51 -0.71 -16.28
C ARG A 233 2.55 -2.13 -16.82
N ALA A 234 2.18 -3.12 -15.99
CA ALA A 234 2.10 -4.51 -16.42
C ALA A 234 1.03 -4.70 -17.51
N ALA A 235 -0.17 -4.17 -17.31
CA ALA A 235 -1.25 -4.22 -18.29
C ALA A 235 -0.87 -3.46 -19.58
N ALA A 236 -0.28 -2.27 -19.47
CA ALA A 236 0.17 -1.49 -20.62
C ALA A 236 1.26 -2.24 -21.42
N ALA A 237 2.21 -2.90 -20.75
CA ALA A 237 3.24 -3.69 -21.42
C ALA A 237 2.65 -4.91 -22.14
N MET A 238 1.67 -5.60 -21.55
CA MET A 238 0.95 -6.70 -22.20
C MET A 238 0.16 -6.20 -23.41
N ASN A 239 -0.60 -5.10 -23.26
CA ASN A 239 -1.36 -4.51 -24.35
C ASN A 239 -0.46 -4.06 -25.50
N LYS A 240 0.71 -3.47 -25.18
CA LYS A 240 1.70 -3.12 -26.21
C LYS A 240 2.18 -4.34 -26.98
N LYS A 241 2.56 -5.43 -26.28
CA LYS A 241 2.97 -6.68 -26.92
C LYS A 241 1.86 -7.25 -27.81
N LEU A 242 0.60 -7.17 -27.38
CA LEU A 242 -0.55 -7.60 -28.17
C LEU A 242 -0.72 -6.72 -29.42
N CYS A 243 -0.64 -5.39 -29.28
CA CYS A 243 -0.71 -4.46 -30.41
C CYS A 243 0.42 -4.67 -31.42
N ASP A 244 1.65 -4.89 -30.94
CA ASP A 244 2.81 -5.14 -31.78
C ASP A 244 2.67 -6.49 -32.50
N TYR A 245 2.24 -7.55 -31.80
CA TYR A 245 1.90 -8.84 -32.40
C TYR A 245 0.82 -8.70 -33.49
N CYS A 246 -0.27 -7.99 -33.20
CA CYS A 246 -1.34 -7.72 -34.17
C CYS A 246 -0.86 -6.91 -35.36
N ARG A 247 0.11 -5.99 -35.19
CA ARG A 247 0.70 -5.22 -36.30
C ARG A 247 1.60 -6.08 -37.18
N GLU A 248 2.33 -7.02 -36.58
CA GLU A 248 3.23 -7.94 -37.29
C GLU A 248 2.47 -9.09 -37.97
N HIS A 249 1.33 -9.48 -37.42
CA HIS A 249 0.50 -10.61 -37.88
C HIS A 249 -0.83 -10.16 -38.50
N SER A 250 -1.08 -8.86 -38.67
CA SER A 250 -2.18 -8.40 -39.51
C SER A 250 -1.85 -8.78 -40.95
N GLU A 251 -2.72 -9.53 -41.60
CA GLU A 251 -2.60 -9.72 -43.04
C GLU A 251 -2.55 -8.35 -43.71
N LYS A 252 -1.55 -8.14 -44.58
CA LYS A 252 -1.54 -6.96 -45.44
C LYS A 252 -2.88 -6.96 -46.21
N PRO A 253 -3.61 -5.83 -46.25
CA PRO A 253 -4.76 -5.75 -47.13
C PRO A 253 -4.28 -6.11 -48.54
N PRO A 254 -5.05 -6.90 -49.31
CA PRO A 254 -4.61 -7.37 -50.61
C PRO A 254 -4.23 -6.18 -51.49
N ASP A 255 -3.05 -6.24 -52.13
CA ASP A 255 -2.62 -5.30 -53.15
C ASP A 255 -3.59 -5.37 -54.33
N ASN A 256 -4.63 -4.56 -54.28
CA ASN A 256 -5.50 -4.32 -55.41
C ASN A 256 -5.61 -2.81 -55.58
N GLU A 257 -4.83 -2.27 -56.51
CA GLU A 257 -5.04 -0.97 -57.18
C GLU A 257 -6.36 -0.95 -58.00
N LYS A 258 -7.41 -1.64 -57.53
CA LYS A 258 -8.72 -1.65 -58.17
C LYS A 258 -9.77 -1.26 -57.13
N GLN A 259 -10.10 0.03 -57.20
CA GLN A 259 -11.23 0.70 -56.57
C GLN A 259 -11.29 0.54 -55.04
N ALA A 260 -10.84 1.58 -54.34
CA ALA A 260 -11.32 1.85 -53.00
C ALA A 260 -12.86 1.88 -53.03
N LYS A 261 -13.49 0.77 -52.63
CA LYS A 261 -14.87 0.82 -52.15
C LYS A 261 -14.82 1.62 -50.87
N VAL A 262 -15.06 2.92 -51.01
CA VAL A 262 -15.51 3.77 -49.91
C VAL A 262 -16.70 3.04 -49.31
N TYR A 263 -16.54 2.45 -48.12
CA TYR A 263 -17.67 2.01 -47.33
C TYR A 263 -18.36 3.27 -46.83
N ASN A 264 -19.12 3.90 -47.71
CA ASN A 264 -20.12 4.87 -47.32
C ASN A 264 -21.23 4.05 -46.65
N THR A 265 -21.12 3.80 -45.35
CA THR A 265 -22.23 3.29 -44.55
C THR A 265 -23.29 4.39 -44.32
N GLY A 266 -23.43 5.30 -45.28
CA GLY A 266 -24.42 6.37 -45.31
C GLY A 266 -25.80 5.77 -45.28
N ARG A 267 -26.37 5.67 -44.08
CA ARG A 267 -27.82 5.66 -43.94
C ARG A 267 -28.30 7.01 -44.48
N SER A 268 -29.29 7.01 -45.36
CA SER A 268 -29.82 8.27 -45.88
C SER A 268 -30.35 9.10 -44.72
N VAL A 269 -30.28 10.43 -44.87
CA VAL A 269 -30.85 11.36 -43.89
C VAL A 269 -32.33 11.02 -43.65
N GLU A 270 -33.05 10.62 -44.69
CA GLU A 270 -34.45 10.17 -44.64
C GLU A 270 -34.66 8.94 -43.73
N ASP A 271 -33.74 7.98 -43.71
CA ASP A 271 -33.80 6.82 -42.81
C ASP A 271 -33.56 7.20 -41.34
N LEU A 272 -32.75 8.24 -41.10
CA LEU A 272 -32.53 8.78 -39.76
C LEU A 272 -33.74 9.59 -39.29
N GLU A 273 -34.35 10.38 -40.17
CA GLU A 273 -35.57 11.15 -39.90
C GLU A 273 -36.77 10.24 -39.61
N LYS A 274 -36.97 9.17 -40.38
CA LYS A 274 -38.01 8.18 -40.10
C LYS A 274 -37.86 7.53 -38.72
N ARG A 275 -36.63 7.24 -38.30
CA ARG A 275 -36.37 6.66 -36.97
C ARG A 275 -36.61 7.68 -35.86
N LEU A 276 -36.25 8.93 -36.08
CA LEU A 276 -36.50 10.02 -35.15
C LEU A 276 -38.01 10.23 -34.94
N ASP A 277 -38.80 10.25 -36.02
CA ASP A 277 -40.24 10.40 -35.92
C ASP A 277 -40.94 9.18 -35.31
N LEU A 278 -40.41 7.98 -35.51
CA LEU A 278 -40.89 6.78 -34.82
C LEU A 278 -40.68 6.89 -33.30
N MET A 279 -39.53 7.42 -32.85
CA MET A 279 -39.23 7.57 -31.43
C MET A 279 -40.09 8.63 -30.75
N LYS A 280 -40.46 9.71 -31.45
CA LYS A 280 -41.37 10.75 -30.93
C LYS A 280 -42.80 10.27 -30.66
N GLN A 281 -43.17 9.08 -31.12
CA GLN A 281 -44.49 8.49 -30.83
C GLN A 281 -44.56 7.78 -29.47
N PHE A 282 -43.41 7.58 -28.81
CA PHE A 282 -43.28 6.86 -27.54
C PHE A 282 -42.74 7.74 -26.39
N ILE A 283 -42.66 9.05 -26.62
CA ILE A 283 -42.31 10.09 -25.64
C ILE A 283 -43.47 11.09 -25.63
#